data_AF-A0A165H4Z6-F1
#
_entry.id   AF-A0A165H4Z6-F1
#
_cell.length_a   1.000
_cell.length_b   1.000
_cell.length_c   1.000
_cell.angle_alpha   90.00
_cell.angle_beta   90.00
_cell.angle_gamma   90.00
#
_symmetry.space_group_name_H-M   'P 1'
#
loop_
_entity.id
_entity.type
_entity.pdbx_description
1 polymer ?
#
loop_
_entity_poly.entity_id
_entity_poly.type
_entity_poly.pdbx_seq_one_letter_code
_entity_poly.pdbx_strand_id
1 'polypeptide(L)'
;MPRYSSDQERQDARRRTRREYYARNRESERARARERWSRRTDAPATRRERVRAAAPSAQRILLPATSAHLGEGLQIHDARTDLKQVLVTLQQDLRGWSGNLHLATIHDQLALKLIDAEQRKRRSQKLQRELLIKIQHATFVYDVASDAMDAAISQRGLRSKLVGRLDALATEAYDLKAGVEEMVLLSDLDNGSLKREYNEGRLSWQRRYADTM
;
A
#
# COMPACT_ATOMS: atom_id res chain seq x y z
N MET A 1 -33.15 34.32 22.17
CA MET A 1 -32.27 34.18 23.36
C MET A 1 -31.28 33.06 23.13
N PRO A 2 -29.95 33.28 23.22
CA PRO A 2 -28.97 32.20 23.12
C PRO A 2 -29.14 31.23 24.30
N ARG A 3 -29.13 29.92 24.02
CA ARG A 3 -29.38 28.86 25.02
C ARG A 3 -28.25 28.70 26.06
N TYR A 4 -27.10 29.32 25.84
CA TYR A 4 -25.94 29.29 26.73
C TYR A 4 -25.28 30.68 26.75
N SER A 5 -24.86 31.12 27.93
CA SER A 5 -24.35 32.47 28.18
C SER A 5 -22.88 32.65 27.78
N SER A 6 -22.11 31.56 27.70
CA SER A 6 -20.70 31.56 27.30
C SER A 6 -20.30 30.32 26.50
N ASP A 7 -19.17 30.40 25.79
CA ASP A 7 -18.61 29.24 25.08
C ASP A 7 -18.12 28.15 26.04
N GLN A 8 -17.66 28.54 27.23
CA GLN A 8 -17.27 27.61 28.29
C GLN A 8 -18.47 26.78 28.77
N GLU A 9 -19.59 27.45 29.04
CA GLU A 9 -20.84 26.80 29.46
C GLU A 9 -21.39 25.88 28.36
N ARG A 10 -21.20 26.25 27.09
CA ARG A 10 -21.55 25.43 25.93
C ARG A 10 -20.69 24.16 25.83
N GLN A 11 -19.39 24.25 26.14
CA GLN A 11 -18.49 23.09 26.17
C GLN A 11 -18.81 22.15 27.33
N ASP A 12 -19.10 22.68 28.51
CA ASP A 12 -19.43 21.88 29.68
C ASP A 12 -20.79 21.18 29.54
N ALA A 13 -21.77 21.85 28.94
CA ALA A 13 -23.03 21.22 28.55
C ALA A 13 -22.81 20.06 27.57
N ARG A 14 -21.99 20.25 26.53
CA ARG A 14 -21.65 19.18 25.57
C ARG A 14 -20.94 18.00 26.23
N ARG A 15 -20.04 18.25 27.17
CA ARG A 15 -19.32 17.21 27.94
C ARG A 15 -20.29 16.42 28.82
N ARG A 16 -21.22 17.08 29.53
CA ARG A 16 -22.26 16.42 30.32
C ARG A 16 -23.19 15.57 29.47
N THR A 17 -23.73 16.12 28.38
CA THR A 17 -24.63 15.37 27.48
C THR A 17 -23.95 14.15 26.87
N ARG A 18 -22.66 14.25 26.49
CA ARG A 18 -21.88 13.08 26.04
C ARG A 18 -21.74 12.03 27.13
N ARG A 19 -21.41 12.43 28.36
CA ARG A 19 -21.27 11.49 29.49
C ARG A 19 -22.59 10.77 29.77
N GLU A 20 -23.71 11.49 29.81
CA GLU A 20 -25.03 10.90 30.01
C GLU A 20 -25.44 9.96 28.87
N TYR A 21 -25.11 10.31 27.63
CA TYR A 21 -25.35 9.46 26.47
C TYR A 21 -24.61 8.13 26.58
N TYR A 22 -23.32 8.15 26.89
CA TYR A 22 -22.52 6.93 27.04
C TYR A 22 -22.86 6.14 28.30
N ALA A 23 -23.32 6.80 29.36
CA ALA A 23 -23.83 6.14 30.56
C ALA A 23 -25.12 5.36 30.26
N ARG A 24 -26.06 5.96 29.51
CA ARG A 24 -27.32 5.32 29.11
C ARG A 24 -27.14 4.21 28.08
N ASN A 25 -26.17 4.33 27.17
CA ASN A 25 -25.98 3.39 26.05
C ASN A 25 -24.76 2.47 26.22
N ARG A 26 -24.32 2.25 27.46
CA ARG A 26 -23.05 1.56 27.76
C ARG A 26 -22.97 0.16 27.16
N GLU A 27 -24.06 -0.60 27.19
CA GLU A 27 -24.11 -1.96 26.64
C GLU A 27 -24.16 -1.99 25.11
N SER A 28 -24.95 -1.11 24.48
CA SER A 28 -24.98 -0.99 23.02
C SER A 28 -23.63 -0.54 22.46
N GLU A 29 -22.93 0.37 23.14
CA GLU A 29 -21.58 0.79 22.73
C GLU A 29 -20.53 -0.30 22.96
N ARG A 30 -20.65 -1.11 24.02
CA ARG A 30 -19.83 -2.32 24.20
C ARG A 30 -20.09 -3.34 23.10
N ALA A 31 -21.34 -3.57 22.73
CA ALA A 31 -21.71 -4.48 21.63
C ALA A 31 -21.16 -3.99 20.29
N ARG A 32 -21.32 -2.70 19.97
CA ARG A 32 -20.72 -2.07 18.78
C ARG A 32 -19.19 -2.11 18.79
N ALA A 33 -18.55 -1.94 19.95
CA ALA A 33 -17.11 -2.07 20.08
C ALA A 33 -16.63 -3.50 19.84
N ARG A 34 -17.33 -4.50 20.40
CA ARG A 34 -17.07 -5.93 20.14
C ARG A 34 -17.30 -6.28 18.68
N GLU A 35 -18.35 -5.76 18.05
CA GLU A 35 -18.62 -5.98 16.63
C GLU A 35 -17.57 -5.31 15.74
N ARG A 36 -17.12 -4.09 16.06
CA ARG A 36 -15.98 -3.45 15.36
C ARG A 36 -14.68 -4.23 15.53
N TRP A 37 -14.47 -4.85 16.70
CA TRP A 37 -13.31 -5.70 16.96
C TRP A 37 -13.41 -7.04 16.22
N SER A 38 -14.55 -7.72 16.30
CA SER A 38 -14.85 -8.95 15.55
C SER A 38 -14.76 -8.72 14.05
N ARG A 39 -15.26 -7.61 13.50
CA ARG A 39 -15.06 -7.27 12.08
C ARG A 39 -13.59 -7.00 11.70
N ARG A 40 -12.72 -6.68 12.67
CA ARG A 40 -11.27 -6.57 12.45
C ARG A 40 -10.57 -7.91 12.53
N THR A 41 -11.03 -8.84 13.38
CA THR A 41 -10.45 -10.18 13.54
C THR A 41 -11.01 -11.22 12.56
N ASP A 42 -12.30 -11.13 12.24
CA ASP A 42 -13.05 -11.98 11.30
C ASP A 42 -13.05 -11.39 9.88
N ALA A 43 -12.30 -10.31 9.64
CA ALA A 43 -11.99 -9.90 8.29
C ALA A 43 -11.31 -11.09 7.60
N PRO A 44 -11.87 -11.64 6.50
CA PRO A 44 -11.22 -12.72 5.77
C PRO A 44 -9.80 -12.29 5.48
N ALA A 45 -8.85 -13.20 5.74
CA ALA A 45 -7.42 -13.10 5.51
C ALA A 45 -7.09 -11.83 4.71
N THR A 46 -6.52 -10.84 5.41
CA THR A 46 -6.37 -9.44 4.96
C THR A 46 -6.09 -9.38 3.47
N ARG A 47 -6.52 -8.33 2.76
CA ARG A 47 -6.17 -8.13 1.33
C ARG A 47 -4.68 -8.43 1.02
N ARG A 48 -3.79 -8.29 2.00
CA ARG A 48 -2.38 -8.72 2.01
C ARG A 48 -2.15 -10.26 1.91
N GLU A 49 -2.92 -11.09 2.58
CA GLU A 49 -2.86 -12.56 2.46
C GLU A 49 -3.41 -13.08 1.13
N ARG A 50 -4.43 -12.44 0.55
CA ARG A 50 -4.90 -12.78 -0.82
C ARG A 50 -3.87 -12.46 -1.92
N VAL A 51 -2.95 -11.52 -1.67
CA VAL A 51 -1.83 -11.23 -2.58
C VAL A 51 -0.76 -12.32 -2.49
N ARG A 52 -0.50 -12.88 -1.31
CA ARG A 52 0.43 -14.00 -1.13
C ARG A 52 -0.12 -15.35 -1.59
N ALA A 53 -1.43 -15.53 -1.59
CA ALA A 53 -2.10 -16.71 -2.14
C ALA A 53 -2.41 -16.59 -3.65
N ALA A 54 -1.68 -15.75 -4.39
CA ALA A 54 -1.80 -15.74 -5.84
C ALA A 54 -1.24 -17.06 -6.39
N ALA A 55 -1.99 -17.73 -7.26
CA ALA A 55 -1.54 -18.95 -7.92
C ALA A 55 -0.15 -18.72 -8.58
N PRO A 56 0.73 -19.73 -8.65
CA PRO A 56 2.06 -19.61 -9.29
C PRO A 56 2.00 -18.99 -10.70
N SER A 57 0.90 -19.23 -11.43
CA SER A 57 0.64 -18.65 -12.74
C SER A 57 0.50 -17.11 -12.74
N ALA A 58 -0.01 -16.52 -11.66
CA ALA A 58 -0.10 -15.07 -11.52
C ALA A 58 1.28 -14.43 -11.30
N GLN A 59 2.19 -15.11 -10.60
CA GLN A 59 3.55 -14.63 -10.38
C GLN A 59 4.32 -14.52 -11.70
N ARG A 60 4.20 -15.54 -12.57
CA ARG A 60 4.82 -15.54 -13.91
C ARG A 60 4.34 -14.41 -14.81
N ILE A 61 3.06 -14.02 -14.70
CA ILE A 61 2.51 -12.91 -15.48
C ILE A 61 3.05 -11.56 -14.98
N LEU A 62 3.25 -11.44 -13.68
CA LEU A 62 3.65 -10.19 -13.05
C LEU A 62 5.17 -9.98 -13.08
N LEU A 63 5.95 -11.04 -12.92
CA LEU A 63 7.42 -11.02 -12.93
C LEU A 63 8.00 -11.95 -14.00
N PRO A 64 7.73 -11.70 -15.30
CA PRO A 64 8.11 -12.62 -16.37
C PRO A 64 9.62 -12.86 -16.46
N ALA A 65 10.46 -11.82 -16.27
CA ALA A 65 11.92 -11.98 -16.34
C ALA A 65 12.44 -12.74 -15.12
N THR A 66 11.95 -12.41 -13.93
CA THR A 66 12.41 -13.04 -12.68
C THR A 66 11.92 -14.49 -12.60
N SER A 67 10.67 -14.78 -13.01
CA SER A 67 10.17 -16.16 -13.10
C SER A 67 10.91 -17.00 -14.14
N ALA A 68 11.40 -16.40 -15.23
CA ALA A 68 12.24 -17.13 -16.19
C ALA A 68 13.60 -17.53 -15.59
N HIS A 69 14.10 -16.79 -14.59
CA HIS A 69 15.36 -17.07 -13.92
C HIS A 69 15.22 -17.98 -12.68
N LEU A 70 14.25 -17.72 -11.81
CA LEU A 70 14.03 -18.43 -10.53
C LEU A 70 12.99 -19.55 -10.60
N GLY A 71 12.18 -19.60 -11.65
CA GLY A 71 11.03 -20.51 -11.75
C GLY A 71 9.74 -19.95 -11.14
N GLU A 72 8.68 -20.77 -11.16
CA GLU A 72 7.30 -20.35 -10.84
C GLU A 72 7.04 -20.15 -9.33
N GLY A 73 8.03 -20.39 -8.47
CA GLY A 73 7.95 -20.15 -7.02
C GLY A 73 8.64 -18.86 -6.55
N LEU A 74 9.45 -18.22 -7.42
CA LEU A 74 10.24 -17.01 -7.11
C LEU A 74 11.10 -17.09 -5.83
N GLN A 75 11.39 -18.30 -5.36
CA GLN A 75 12.11 -18.55 -4.12
C GLN A 75 13.59 -18.75 -4.38
N ILE A 76 14.42 -18.19 -3.50
CA ILE A 76 15.87 -18.35 -3.54
C ILE A 76 16.22 -19.60 -2.75
N HIS A 77 16.18 -20.74 -3.42
CA HIS A 77 16.38 -22.05 -2.80
C HIS A 77 17.84 -22.48 -2.68
N ASP A 78 18.72 -21.95 -3.55
CA ASP A 78 20.10 -22.39 -3.68
C ASP A 78 21.07 -21.29 -3.25
N ALA A 79 22.06 -21.64 -2.42
CA ALA A 79 23.17 -20.76 -2.09
C ALA A 79 24.01 -20.36 -3.33
N ARG A 80 23.83 -21.04 -4.46
CA ARG A 80 24.49 -20.73 -5.74
C ARG A 80 23.67 -19.84 -6.67
N THR A 81 22.47 -19.41 -6.28
CA THR A 81 21.65 -18.49 -7.09
C THR A 81 22.45 -17.22 -7.41
N ASP A 82 22.49 -16.83 -8.69
CA ASP A 82 23.18 -15.61 -9.11
C ASP A 82 22.35 -14.38 -8.73
N LEU A 83 22.60 -13.86 -7.52
CA LEU A 83 21.89 -12.72 -6.97
C LEU A 83 22.07 -11.42 -7.80
N LYS A 84 23.13 -11.32 -8.61
CA LYS A 84 23.27 -10.18 -9.53
C LYS A 84 22.27 -10.29 -10.66
N GLN A 85 22.07 -11.50 -11.18
CA GLN A 85 21.09 -11.75 -12.22
C GLN A 85 19.67 -11.54 -11.69
N VAL A 86 19.37 -11.96 -10.45
CA VAL A 86 18.09 -11.68 -9.77
C VAL A 86 17.82 -10.18 -9.70
N LEU A 87 18.81 -9.38 -9.29
CA LEU A 87 18.68 -7.92 -9.26
C LEU A 87 18.35 -7.36 -10.66
N VAL A 88 19.03 -7.84 -11.71
CA VAL A 88 18.79 -7.38 -13.09
C VAL A 88 17.38 -7.72 -13.56
N THR A 89 16.90 -8.94 -13.32
CA THR A 89 15.55 -9.36 -13.74
C THR A 89 14.46 -8.62 -12.98
N LEU A 90 14.63 -8.39 -11.67
CA LEU A 90 13.67 -7.61 -10.88
C LEU A 90 13.60 -6.15 -11.35
N GLN A 91 14.75 -5.54 -11.68
CA GLN A 91 14.78 -4.20 -12.26
C GLN A 91 14.08 -4.14 -13.62
N GLN A 92 14.24 -5.19 -14.44
CA GLN A 92 13.56 -5.29 -15.73
C GLN A 92 12.04 -5.41 -15.56
N ASP A 93 11.57 -6.26 -14.64
CA ASP A 93 10.15 -6.43 -14.37
C ASP A 93 9.52 -5.14 -13.83
N LEU A 94 10.18 -4.48 -12.86
CA LEU A 94 9.73 -3.19 -12.33
C LEU A 94 9.64 -2.11 -13.42
N ARG A 95 10.64 -2.02 -14.30
CA ARG A 95 10.68 -1.06 -15.42
C ARG A 95 9.65 -1.36 -16.51
N GLY A 96 9.48 -2.63 -16.87
CA GLY A 96 8.49 -3.06 -17.85
C GLY A 96 7.08 -2.65 -17.45
N TRP A 97 6.81 -2.68 -16.15
CA TRP A 97 5.55 -2.23 -15.57
C TRP A 97 5.44 -0.71 -15.41
N SER A 98 6.53 -0.02 -15.04
CA SER A 98 6.52 1.43 -14.83
C SER A 98 6.57 2.23 -16.13
N GLY A 99 6.93 1.59 -17.24
CA GLY A 99 7.17 2.27 -18.52
C GLY A 99 8.38 3.21 -18.45
N ASN A 100 9.35 2.92 -17.58
CA ASN A 100 10.49 3.79 -17.26
C ASN A 100 10.12 5.16 -16.67
N LEU A 101 8.90 5.32 -16.16
CA LEU A 101 8.51 6.53 -15.45
C LEU A 101 9.08 6.55 -14.04
N HIS A 102 9.38 7.76 -13.55
CA HIS A 102 9.71 7.97 -12.15
C HIS A 102 8.51 7.65 -11.25
N LEU A 103 8.75 7.09 -10.06
CA LEU A 103 7.70 6.69 -9.13
C LEU A 103 6.68 7.81 -8.84
N ALA A 104 7.15 9.03 -8.59
CA ALA A 104 6.29 10.19 -8.36
C ALA A 104 5.30 10.42 -9.51
N THR A 105 5.76 10.29 -10.75
CA THR A 105 4.93 10.45 -11.96
C THR A 105 3.89 9.35 -12.06
N ILE A 106 4.24 8.10 -11.71
CA ILE A 106 3.29 6.98 -11.68
C ILE A 106 2.20 7.25 -10.65
N HIS A 107 2.60 7.68 -9.45
CA HIS A 107 1.66 7.99 -8.38
C HIS A 107 0.71 9.13 -8.76
N ASP A 108 1.24 10.21 -9.34
CA ASP A 108 0.44 11.32 -9.85
C ASP A 108 -0.60 10.86 -10.88
N GLN A 109 -0.18 10.09 -11.88
CA GLN A 109 -1.08 9.61 -12.92
C GLN A 109 -2.19 8.72 -12.36
N LEU A 110 -1.87 7.86 -11.38
CA LEU A 110 -2.87 6.99 -10.74
C LEU A 110 -3.84 7.78 -9.86
N ALA A 111 -3.34 8.74 -9.09
CA ALA A 111 -4.16 9.62 -8.26
C ALA A 111 -5.15 10.41 -9.12
N LEU A 112 -4.69 11.04 -10.20
CA LEU A 112 -5.55 11.81 -11.11
C LEU A 112 -6.61 10.93 -11.79
N LYS A 113 -6.24 9.71 -12.24
CA LYS A 113 -7.20 8.74 -12.80
C LYS A 113 -8.28 8.35 -11.80
N LEU A 114 -7.89 8.10 -10.55
CA LEU A 114 -8.83 7.78 -9.48
C LEU A 114 -9.77 8.95 -9.18
N ILE A 115 -9.23 10.15 -9.03
CA ILE A 115 -10.01 11.37 -8.76
C ILE A 115 -11.04 11.63 -9.86
N ASP A 116 -10.67 11.47 -11.14
CA ASP A 116 -11.60 11.62 -12.26
C ASP A 116 -12.70 10.54 -12.24
N ALA A 117 -12.34 9.28 -11.94
CA ALA A 117 -13.30 8.19 -11.84
C ALA A 117 -14.32 8.40 -10.71
N GLU A 118 -13.90 8.95 -9.58
CA GLU A 118 -14.78 9.31 -8.46
C GLU A 118 -15.76 10.43 -8.82
N GLN A 119 -15.27 11.49 -9.45
CA GLN A 119 -16.12 12.62 -9.88
C GLN A 119 -17.22 12.16 -10.84
N ARG A 120 -16.90 11.23 -11.73
CA ARG A 120 -17.87 10.66 -12.69
C ARG A 120 -18.81 9.62 -12.06
N LYS A 121 -18.65 9.29 -10.77
CA LYS A 121 -19.34 8.18 -10.08
C LYS A 121 -19.22 6.85 -10.84
N ARG A 122 -18.13 6.67 -11.59
CA ARG A 122 -17.87 5.50 -12.43
C ARG A 122 -16.62 4.80 -11.91
N ARG A 123 -16.73 4.19 -10.73
CA ARG A 123 -15.70 3.24 -10.26
C ARG A 123 -15.75 2.01 -11.15
N SER A 124 -14.95 2.03 -12.21
CA SER A 124 -14.80 0.88 -13.09
C SER A 124 -14.09 -0.23 -12.33
N GLN A 125 -14.68 -1.43 -12.30
CA GLN A 125 -14.00 -2.64 -11.83
C GLN A 125 -12.64 -2.83 -12.53
N LYS A 126 -12.50 -2.32 -13.77
CA LYS A 126 -11.24 -2.32 -14.51
C LYS A 126 -10.14 -1.53 -13.80
N LEU A 127 -10.44 -0.32 -13.31
CA LEU A 127 -9.46 0.53 -12.61
C LEU A 127 -9.09 -0.08 -11.25
N GLN A 128 -10.06 -0.64 -10.53
CA GLN A 128 -9.78 -1.35 -9.27
C GLN A 128 -8.87 -2.58 -9.49
N ARG A 129 -9.13 -3.35 -10.55
CA ARG A 129 -8.27 -4.48 -10.93
C ARG A 129 -6.87 -4.02 -11.33
N GLU A 130 -6.76 -2.92 -12.09
CA GLU A 130 -5.47 -2.32 -12.43
C GLU A 130 -4.68 -1.99 -11.15
N LEU A 131 -5.27 -1.25 -10.21
CA LEU A 131 -4.59 -0.87 -8.96
C LEU A 131 -4.22 -2.09 -8.10
N LEU A 132 -5.05 -3.13 -8.09
CA LEU A 132 -4.74 -4.40 -7.41
C LEU A 132 -3.54 -5.10 -8.04
N ILE A 133 -3.51 -5.22 -9.36
CA ILE A 133 -2.37 -5.78 -10.11
C ILE A 133 -1.11 -4.99 -9.82
N LYS A 134 -1.24 -3.66 -9.73
CA LYS A 134 -0.16 -2.74 -9.39
C LYS A 134 0.43 -3.01 -8.00
N ILE A 135 -0.43 -3.17 -6.99
CA ILE A 135 -0.04 -3.54 -5.61
C ILE A 135 0.60 -4.93 -5.59
N GLN A 136 0.04 -5.90 -6.32
CA GLN A 136 0.55 -7.27 -6.37
C GLN A 136 1.95 -7.32 -6.98
N HIS A 137 2.16 -6.67 -8.12
CA HIS A 137 3.45 -6.62 -8.78
C HIS A 137 4.54 -6.03 -7.86
N ALA A 138 4.26 -4.87 -7.26
CA ALA A 138 5.17 -4.22 -6.32
C ALA A 138 5.44 -5.09 -5.07
N THR A 139 4.43 -5.83 -4.60
CA THR A 139 4.61 -6.77 -3.47
C THR A 139 5.56 -7.90 -3.83
N PHE A 140 5.43 -8.50 -5.03
CA PHE A 140 6.34 -9.57 -5.44
C PHE A 140 7.77 -9.07 -5.64
N VAL A 141 7.97 -7.89 -6.24
CA VAL A 141 9.32 -7.31 -6.36
C VAL A 141 9.93 -7.10 -4.97
N TYR A 142 9.17 -6.55 -4.03
CA TYR A 142 9.63 -6.34 -2.65
C TYR A 142 10.02 -7.66 -1.96
N ASP A 143 9.14 -8.67 -2.02
CA ASP A 143 9.36 -9.94 -1.34
C ASP A 143 10.63 -10.63 -1.90
N VAL A 144 10.77 -10.73 -3.24
CA VAL A 144 11.95 -11.37 -3.87
C VAL A 144 13.23 -10.57 -3.65
N ALA A 145 13.18 -9.23 -3.70
CA ALA A 145 14.34 -8.39 -3.41
C ALA A 145 14.82 -8.54 -1.96
N SER A 146 13.88 -8.66 -1.02
CA SER A 146 14.18 -8.88 0.41
C SER A 146 14.82 -10.25 0.62
N ASP A 147 14.25 -11.31 0.02
CA ASP A 147 14.83 -12.65 0.08
C ASP A 147 16.25 -12.68 -0.53
N ALA A 148 16.46 -11.97 -1.63
CA ALA A 148 17.78 -11.85 -2.28
C ALA A 148 18.78 -11.11 -1.40
N MET A 149 18.33 -10.10 -0.66
CA MET A 149 19.14 -9.36 0.28
C MET A 149 19.58 -10.26 1.44
N ASP A 150 18.66 -11.01 2.04
CA ASP A 150 18.94 -11.95 3.13
C ASP A 150 19.93 -13.05 2.70
N ALA A 151 19.76 -13.57 1.48
CA ALA A 151 20.70 -14.51 0.87
C ALA A 151 22.09 -13.86 0.65
N ALA A 152 22.14 -12.61 0.19
CA ALA A 152 23.38 -11.90 -0.05
C ALA A 152 24.16 -11.62 1.25
N ILE A 153 23.46 -11.31 2.34
CA ILE A 153 24.06 -11.11 3.67
C ILE A 153 24.65 -12.43 4.19
N SER A 154 23.97 -13.54 3.95
CA SER A 154 24.36 -14.88 4.42
C SER A 154 25.58 -15.45 3.68
N GLN A 155 25.84 -15.01 2.44
CA GLN A 155 26.98 -15.44 1.64
C GLN A 155 28.25 -14.64 1.97
N ARG A 156 29.24 -15.29 2.60
CA ARG A 156 30.56 -14.68 2.87
C ARG A 156 31.21 -14.17 1.58
N GLY A 157 31.43 -12.86 1.50
CA GLY A 157 32.19 -12.23 0.40
C GLY A 157 31.36 -11.44 -0.62
N LEU A 158 30.02 -11.47 -0.55
CA LEU A 158 29.20 -10.56 -1.34
C LEU A 158 29.24 -9.14 -0.77
N ARG A 159 29.60 -8.20 -1.65
CA ARG A 159 29.97 -6.81 -1.32
C ARG A 159 28.75 -6.03 -0.84
N SER A 160 28.92 -5.15 0.16
CA SER A 160 27.86 -4.24 0.65
C SER A 160 27.10 -3.49 -0.46
N LYS A 161 27.76 -3.29 -1.61
CA LYS A 161 27.15 -2.71 -2.82
C LYS A 161 25.97 -3.51 -3.39
N LEU A 162 25.99 -4.85 -3.37
CA LEU A 162 24.86 -5.64 -3.86
C LEU A 162 23.67 -5.55 -2.90
N VAL A 163 23.94 -5.71 -1.60
CA VAL A 163 22.95 -5.56 -0.52
C VAL A 163 22.27 -4.20 -0.62
N GLY A 164 23.03 -3.11 -0.72
CA GLY A 164 22.46 -1.77 -0.86
C GLY A 164 21.63 -1.55 -2.14
N ARG A 165 21.95 -2.26 -3.23
CA ARG A 165 21.14 -2.18 -4.46
C ARG A 165 19.84 -2.98 -4.38
N LEU A 166 19.85 -4.12 -3.70
CA LEU A 166 18.66 -4.92 -3.44
C LEU A 166 17.74 -4.20 -2.44
N ASP A 167 18.30 -3.60 -1.40
CA ASP A 167 17.60 -2.77 -0.42
C ASP A 167 16.92 -1.55 -1.08
N ALA A 168 17.65 -0.84 -1.95
CA ALA A 168 17.09 0.27 -2.72
C ALA A 168 15.91 -0.18 -3.60
N LEU A 169 16.01 -1.33 -4.26
CA LEU A 169 14.94 -1.88 -5.10
C LEU A 169 13.73 -2.32 -4.27
N ALA A 170 13.96 -2.95 -3.12
CA ALA A 170 12.92 -3.32 -2.18
C ALA A 170 12.19 -2.06 -1.67
N THR A 171 12.93 -1.03 -1.28
CA THR A 171 12.37 0.26 -0.85
C THR A 171 11.56 0.91 -1.97
N GLU A 172 12.06 0.93 -3.21
CA GLU A 172 11.33 1.47 -4.38
C GLU A 172 10.00 0.74 -4.60
N ALA A 173 10.01 -0.60 -4.54
CA ALA A 173 8.81 -1.42 -4.69
C ALA A 173 7.83 -1.22 -3.51
N TYR A 174 8.34 -1.10 -2.29
CA TYR A 174 7.53 -0.80 -1.11
C TYR A 174 6.85 0.55 -1.23
N ASP A 175 7.56 1.58 -1.66
CA ASP A 175 7.04 2.94 -1.81
C ASP A 175 5.98 3.02 -2.89
N LEU A 176 6.21 2.33 -4.00
CA LEU A 176 5.22 2.17 -5.05
C LEU A 176 3.93 1.56 -4.50
N LYS A 177 4.04 0.42 -3.81
CA LYS A 177 2.92 -0.29 -3.17
C LYS A 177 2.20 0.60 -2.17
N ALA A 178 2.92 1.22 -1.24
CA ALA A 178 2.36 2.03 -0.17
C ALA A 178 1.58 3.23 -0.72
N GLY A 179 2.12 3.93 -1.72
CA GLY A 179 1.42 5.06 -2.36
C GLY A 179 0.13 4.62 -3.05
N VAL A 180 0.12 3.47 -3.72
CA VAL A 180 -1.10 2.93 -4.35
C VAL A 180 -2.10 2.44 -3.31
N GLU A 181 -1.66 1.77 -2.23
CA GLU A 181 -2.52 1.37 -1.11
C GLU A 181 -3.18 2.58 -0.44
N GLU A 182 -2.43 3.67 -0.21
CA GLU A 182 -2.94 4.93 0.32
C GLU A 182 -4.02 5.55 -0.58
N MET A 183 -3.79 5.60 -1.90
CA MET A 183 -4.78 6.14 -2.85
C MET A 183 -6.07 5.32 -2.85
N VAL A 184 -5.96 4.00 -2.85
CA VAL A 184 -7.12 3.09 -2.81
C VAL A 184 -7.90 3.29 -1.51
N LEU A 185 -7.19 3.37 -0.38
CA LEU A 185 -7.80 3.60 0.94
C LEU A 185 -8.56 4.94 0.97
N LEU A 186 -7.92 6.03 0.53
CA LEU A 186 -8.53 7.36 0.52
C LEU A 186 -9.73 7.46 -0.42
N SER A 187 -9.66 6.79 -1.58
CA SER A 187 -10.80 6.64 -2.46
C SER A 187 -11.93 5.88 -1.76
N ASP A 188 -11.64 4.74 -1.14
CA ASP A 188 -12.68 3.91 -0.52
C ASP A 188 -13.33 4.50 0.74
N LEU A 189 -12.65 5.45 1.42
CA LEU A 189 -13.16 6.11 2.63
C LEU A 189 -14.38 7.00 2.36
N ASP A 190 -14.25 7.98 1.47
CA ASP A 190 -15.36 8.84 1.03
C ASP A 190 -15.06 9.47 -0.34
N ASN A 191 -16.12 9.94 -1.01
CA ASN A 191 -15.96 10.66 -2.28
C ASN A 191 -15.25 12.01 -2.02
N GLY A 192 -14.04 12.14 -2.54
CA GLY A 192 -13.29 13.39 -2.53
C GLY A 192 -12.18 13.49 -1.49
N SER A 193 -12.04 12.54 -0.56
CA SER A 193 -10.88 12.50 0.35
C SER A 193 -9.56 12.43 -0.42
N LEU A 194 -9.44 11.54 -1.40
CA LEU A 194 -8.23 11.47 -2.23
C LEU A 194 -7.93 12.80 -2.92
N LYS A 195 -8.94 13.45 -3.50
CA LYS A 195 -8.78 14.75 -4.16
C LYS A 195 -8.32 15.83 -3.19
N ARG A 196 -8.89 15.88 -1.98
CA ARG A 196 -8.51 16.84 -0.95
C ARG A 196 -7.05 16.64 -0.55
N GLU A 197 -6.66 15.42 -0.17
CA GLU A 197 -5.28 15.13 0.25
C GLU A 197 -4.27 15.38 -0.88
N TYR A 198 -4.63 15.04 -2.12
CA TYR A 198 -3.81 15.31 -3.30
C TYR A 198 -3.55 16.80 -3.51
N ASN A 199 -4.62 17.62 -3.46
CA ASN A 199 -4.52 19.07 -3.65
C ASN A 199 -3.77 19.77 -2.52
N GLU A 200 -3.86 19.25 -1.30
CA GLU A 200 -3.16 19.79 -0.14
C GLU A 200 -1.70 19.29 -0.03
N GLY A 201 -1.22 18.48 -0.98
CA GLY A 201 0.14 17.93 -0.96
C GLY A 201 0.40 16.99 0.22
N ARG A 202 -0.66 16.40 0.78
CA ARG A 202 -0.58 15.59 2.01
C ARG A 202 -0.42 14.10 1.75
N LEU A 203 -0.36 13.64 0.51
CA LEU A 203 -0.12 12.23 0.26
C LEU A 203 1.30 11.84 0.66
N SER A 204 1.47 10.63 1.18
CA SER A 204 2.75 10.17 1.75
C SER A 204 3.91 10.27 0.75
N TRP A 205 3.66 9.95 -0.51
CA TRP A 205 4.63 10.02 -1.60
C TRP A 205 4.91 11.47 -2.03
N GLN A 206 3.91 12.37 -2.04
CA GLN A 206 4.13 13.79 -2.35
C GLN A 206 5.10 14.44 -1.36
N ARG A 207 4.94 14.14 -0.06
CA ARG A 207 5.81 14.66 0.99
C ARG A 207 7.26 14.17 0.84
N ARG A 208 7.44 12.87 0.56
CA ARG A 208 8.80 12.31 0.38
C ARG A 208 9.53 12.89 -0.83
N TYR A 209 8.83 13.09 -1.94
CA TYR A 209 9.44 13.65 -3.15
C TYR A 209 9.65 15.17 -3.08
N ALA A 210 8.90 15.87 -2.23
CA ALA A 210 9.14 17.28 -1.96
C ALA A 210 10.47 17.53 -1.23
N ASP A 211 10.91 16.59 -0.38
CA ASP A 211 12.17 16.70 0.36
C ASP A 211 13.42 16.32 -0.46
N THR A 212 13.24 15.81 -1.69
CA THR A 212 14.33 15.38 -2.58
C THR A 212 14.58 16.29 -3.79
N MET A 213 13.81 17.37 -3.93
CA MET A 213 13.98 18.42 -4.95
C MET A 213 14.49 19.72 -4.34
#